data_AF-A0A539EED9-F1
#
_entry.id   AF-A0A539EED9-F1
#
_cell.length_a   1.000
_cell.length_b   1.000
_cell.length_c   1.000
_cell.angle_alpha   90.00
_cell.angle_beta   90.00
_cell.angle_gamma   90.00
#
_symmetry.space_group_name_H-M   'P 1'
#
loop_
_entity.id
_entity.type
_entity.pdbx_description
1 polymer ?
#
loop_
_entity_poly.entity_id
_entity_poly.type
_entity_poly.pdbx_seq_one_letter_code
_entity_poly.pdbx_strand_id
1 'polypeptide(L)'
;MMRTTLTLDDDVAAQLGRARKRYRGKLRDLINEALRAGLARLDEPRISDAPFQTRSVDLGRIKLANLDDIAEVLSIVEGDDFK
;
A
#
# COMPACT_ATOMS: atom_id res chain seq x y z
N MET A 1 28.90 20.68 9.22
CA MET A 1 29.26 19.25 9.08
C MET A 1 29.54 18.71 10.47
N MET A 2 28.98 17.56 10.82
CA MET A 2 29.19 16.89 12.10
C MET A 2 30.04 15.64 11.89
N ARG A 3 30.92 15.29 12.84
CA ARG A 3 31.65 14.03 12.85
C ARG A 3 30.94 13.07 13.79
N THR A 4 30.61 11.90 13.29
CA THR A 4 29.86 10.89 14.04
C THR A 4 30.42 9.52 13.73
N THR A 5 30.48 8.65 14.74
CA THR A 5 30.73 7.23 14.57
C THR A 5 29.39 6.52 14.64
N LEU A 6 29.07 5.74 13.61
CA LEU A 6 27.82 4.98 13.51
C LEU A 6 28.16 3.50 13.40
N THR A 7 27.62 2.69 14.30
CA THR A 7 27.64 1.23 14.17
C THR A 7 26.55 0.82 13.19
N LEU A 8 26.88 -0.06 12.25
CA LEU A 8 25.95 -0.59 11.25
C LEU A 8 25.80 -2.09 11.45
N ASP A 9 24.57 -2.58 11.35
CA ASP A 9 24.29 -4.02 11.35
C ASP A 9 24.88 -4.70 10.11
N ASP A 10 25.13 -6.01 10.20
CA ASP A 10 25.84 -6.77 9.17
C ASP A 10 25.12 -6.74 7.80
N ASP A 11 23.79 -6.75 7.80
CA ASP A 11 22.98 -6.68 6.60
C ASP A 11 23.08 -5.30 5.92
N VAL A 12 23.07 -4.23 6.71
CA VAL A 12 23.26 -2.84 6.25
C VAL A 12 24.67 -2.64 5.71
N ALA A 13 25.69 -3.14 6.41
CA ALA A 13 27.08 -3.08 5.96
C ALA A 13 27.28 -3.83 4.63
N ALA A 14 26.67 -5.01 4.49
CA ALA A 14 26.70 -5.78 3.25
C ALA A 14 25.98 -5.05 2.10
N GLN A 15 24.83 -4.43 2.36
CA GLN A 15 24.10 -3.65 1.37
C GLN A 15 24.89 -2.42 0.91
N LEU A 16 25.52 -1.70 1.84
CA LEU A 16 26.39 -0.57 1.55
C LEU A 16 27.60 -1.00 0.71
N GLY A 17 28.18 -2.16 1.01
CA GLY A 17 29.25 -2.77 0.22
C GLY A 17 28.83 -3.03 -1.24
N ARG A 18 27.62 -3.56 -1.46
CA ARG A 18 27.05 -3.76 -2.80
C ARG A 18 26.78 -2.43 -3.52
N ALA A 19 26.24 -1.44 -2.81
CA ALA A 19 25.98 -0.12 -3.36
C ALA A 19 27.28 0.58 -3.79
N ARG A 20 28.34 0.45 -2.99
CA ARG A 20 29.66 1.04 -3.27
C ARG A 20 30.29 0.53 -4.56
N LYS A 21 30.05 -0.73 -4.96
CA LYS A 21 30.56 -1.26 -6.25
C LYS A 21 29.95 -0.53 -7.46
N ARG A 22 28.72 -0.06 -7.33
CA ARG A 22 27.97 0.65 -8.38
C ARG A 22 28.21 2.17 -8.33
N TYR A 23 28.38 2.71 -7.12
CA TYR A 23 28.61 4.13 -6.90
C TYR A 23 30.05 4.54 -7.24
N ARG A 24 30.23 5.61 -8.02
CA ARG A 24 31.54 6.11 -8.46
C ARG A 24 32.13 7.21 -7.55
N GLY A 25 31.44 7.59 -6.47
CA GLY A 25 31.84 8.65 -5.55
C GLY A 25 32.43 8.17 -4.22
N LYS A 26 32.57 9.08 -3.25
CA LYS A 26 33.12 8.80 -1.92
C LYS A 26 32.08 8.10 -1.04
N LEU A 27 32.54 7.20 -0.16
CA LEU A 27 31.66 6.48 0.79
C LEU A 27 30.82 7.44 1.65
N ARG A 28 31.42 8.54 2.12
CA ARG A 28 30.72 9.57 2.90
C ARG A 28 29.53 10.15 2.14
N ASP A 29 29.69 10.41 0.86
CA ASP A 29 28.67 11.06 0.05
C ASP A 29 27.52 10.08 -0.20
N LEU A 30 27.84 8.81 -0.49
CA LEU A 30 26.87 7.70 -0.56
C LEU A 30 26.07 7.52 0.75
N ILE A 31 26.75 7.50 1.90
CA ILE A 31 26.09 7.35 3.21
C ILE A 31 25.15 8.52 3.48
N ASN A 32 25.61 9.76 3.26
CA ASN A 32 24.78 10.94 3.49
C ASN A 32 23.58 11.00 2.54
N GLU A 33 23.74 10.63 1.28
CA GLU A 33 22.64 10.56 0.31
C GLU A 33 21.61 9.52 0.73
N ALA A 34 22.05 8.31 1.10
CA ALA A 34 21.18 7.26 1.59
C ALA A 34 20.44 7.65 2.87
N LEU A 35 21.13 8.26 3.85
CA LEU A 35 20.51 8.73 5.09
C LEU A 35 19.48 9.83 4.83
N ARG A 36 19.76 10.79 3.95
CA ARG A 36 18.77 11.83 3.60
C ARG A 36 17.51 11.24 2.97
N ALA A 37 17.67 10.31 2.03
CA ALA A 37 16.53 9.64 1.41
C ALA A 37 15.73 8.81 2.43
N GLY A 38 16.42 8.10 3.33
CA GLY A 38 15.81 7.32 4.39
C GLY A 38 15.03 8.18 5.39
N LEU A 39 15.65 9.26 5.89
CA LEU A 39 15.01 10.18 6.83
C LEU A 39 13.79 10.87 6.20
N ALA A 40 13.89 11.33 4.95
CA ALA A 40 12.75 11.93 4.25
C ALA A 40 11.55 10.95 4.15
N ARG A 41 11.82 9.65 3.92
CA ARG A 41 10.78 8.62 3.89
C ARG A 41 10.20 8.30 5.28
N LEU A 42 10.98 8.49 6.34
CA LEU A 42 10.49 8.33 7.71
C LEU A 42 9.62 9.52 8.15
N ASP A 43 9.93 10.72 7.65
CA ASP A 43 9.18 11.94 7.90
C ASP A 43 7.90 12.05 7.05
N GLU A 44 7.84 11.30 5.93
CA GLU A 44 6.64 11.25 5.11
C GLU A 44 5.47 10.72 5.96
N PRO A 45 4.34 11.44 6.02
CA PRO A 45 3.16 10.96 6.71
C PRO A 45 2.85 9.59 6.13
N ARG A 46 2.95 8.54 6.97
CA ARG A 46 2.45 7.23 6.57
C ARG A 46 1.02 7.49 6.15
N ILE A 47 0.73 7.36 4.85
CA ILE A 47 -0.65 7.35 4.36
C ILE A 47 -1.28 6.30 5.24
N SER A 48 -2.07 6.76 6.20
CA SER A 48 -2.63 5.92 7.24
C SER A 48 -3.23 4.70 6.55
N ASP A 49 -3.18 3.54 7.19
CA ASP A 49 -3.85 2.31 6.77
C ASP A 49 -5.38 2.53 6.76
N ALA A 50 -5.84 3.52 6.00
CA ALA A 50 -7.22 3.78 5.75
C ALA A 50 -7.70 2.50 5.06
N PRO A 51 -8.62 1.76 5.69
CA PRO A 51 -9.08 0.51 5.13
C PRO A 51 -9.57 0.79 3.71
N PHE A 52 -9.22 -0.09 2.79
CA PHE A 52 -9.72 0.00 1.42
C PHE A 52 -11.25 0.07 1.46
N GLN A 53 -11.83 1.16 0.96
CA GLN A 53 -13.27 1.35 0.88
C GLN A 53 -13.72 1.25 -0.58
N THR A 54 -14.65 0.33 -0.85
CA THR A 54 -15.34 0.28 -2.13
C THR A 54 -16.26 1.49 -2.26
N ARG A 55 -16.11 2.26 -3.33
CA ARG A 55 -17.00 3.38 -3.61
C ARG A 55 -18.42 2.87 -3.88
N SER A 56 -19.39 3.28 -3.07
CA SER A 56 -20.80 3.02 -3.33
C SER A 56 -21.25 3.74 -4.60
N VAL A 57 -22.16 3.11 -5.34
CA VAL A 57 -22.85 3.69 -6.49
C VAL A 57 -24.36 3.61 -6.26
N ASP A 58 -25.10 4.55 -6.82
CA ASP A 58 -26.56 4.54 -6.78
C ASP A 58 -27.09 3.50 -7.78
N LEU A 59 -27.78 2.48 -7.29
CA LEU A 59 -28.41 1.43 -8.10
C LEU A 59 -29.91 1.72 -8.35
N GLY A 60 -30.42 2.84 -7.86
CA GLY A 60 -31.83 3.22 -7.93
C GLY A 60 -32.70 2.51 -6.90
N ARG A 61 -34.03 2.63 -7.09
CA ARG A 61 -35.02 2.06 -6.18
C ARG A 61 -35.21 0.56 -6.41
N ILE A 62 -35.13 -0.21 -5.34
CA ILE A 62 -35.42 -1.65 -5.33
C ILE A 62 -36.86 -1.88 -5.81
N LYS A 63 -37.03 -2.79 -6.78
CA LYS A 63 -38.33 -3.15 -7.38
C LYS A 63 -38.97 -4.40 -6.76
N LEU A 64 -38.24 -5.09 -5.88
CA LEU A 64 -38.66 -6.29 -5.18
C LEU A 64 -39.15 -5.93 -3.77
N ALA A 65 -40.12 -6.67 -3.25
CA ALA A 65 -40.67 -6.43 -1.90
C ALA A 65 -39.68 -6.83 -0.80
N ASN A 66 -38.87 -7.86 -1.06
CA ASN A 66 -37.87 -8.41 -0.15
C ASN A 66 -36.65 -8.89 -0.95
N LEU A 67 -35.44 -8.73 -0.39
CA LEU A 67 -34.18 -9.25 -0.94
C LEU A 67 -33.53 -10.32 -0.05
N ASP A 68 -34.06 -10.52 1.15
CA ASP A 68 -33.51 -11.47 2.12
C ASP A 68 -33.98 -12.92 1.85
N ASP A 69 -35.02 -13.09 1.03
CA ASP A 69 -35.45 -14.39 0.51
C ASP A 69 -34.93 -14.59 -0.91
N ILE A 70 -33.77 -15.24 -1.02
CA ILE A 70 -33.11 -15.49 -2.31
C ILE A 70 -33.98 -16.36 -3.22
N ALA A 71 -34.75 -17.31 -2.67
CA ALA A 71 -35.57 -18.21 -3.47
C ALA A 71 -36.74 -17.47 -4.13
N GLU A 72 -37.42 -16.60 -3.37
CA GLU A 72 -38.48 -15.74 -3.89
C GLU A 72 -37.94 -14.75 -4.95
N VAL A 73 -36.79 -14.14 -4.68
CA VAL A 73 -36.15 -13.22 -5.64
C VAL A 73 -35.81 -13.92 -6.96
N LEU A 74 -35.26 -15.14 -6.89
CA LEU A 74 -34.92 -15.91 -8.09
C LEU A 74 -36.20 -16.30 -8.85
N SER A 75 -37.26 -16.76 -8.19
CA SER A 75 -38.54 -17.09 -8.83
C SER A 75 -39.14 -15.89 -9.61
N ILE A 76 -39.07 -14.69 -9.03
CA ILE A 76 -39.56 -13.46 -9.68
C ILE A 76 -38.67 -13.04 -10.87
N VAL A 77 -37.34 -13.16 -10.73
CA VAL A 77 -36.37 -12.70 -11.74
C VAL A 77 -36.24 -13.69 -12.90
N GLU A 78 -36.23 -14.98 -12.61
CA GLU A 78 -36.12 -16.07 -13.60
C GLU A 78 -37.45 -16.35 -14.29
N GLY A 79 -38.56 -15.88 -13.72
CA GLY A 79 -39.89 -15.96 -14.31
C GLY A 79 -40.48 -17.35 -14.19
N ASP A 80 -40.96 -17.70 -12.99
CA ASP A 80 -41.92 -18.81 -12.81
C ASP A 80 -43.29 -18.55 -13.50
N ASP A 81 -43.39 -17.51 -14.32
CA ASP A 81 -44.46 -17.32 -15.33
C ASP A 81 -44.31 -18.27 -16.54
N PHE A 82 -43.28 -19.12 -16.61
CA PHE A 82 -43.24 -20.24 -17.55
C PHE A 82 -43.99 -21.47 -17.00
N LYS A 83 -45.31 -21.36 -17.06
CA LYS A 83 -46.36 -22.41 -17.14
C LYS A 83 -46.09 -23.81 -16.55
#